data_AF-A0A7J6B498-F1
#
_entry.id   AF-A0A7J6B498-F1
#
_cell.length_a   1.000
_cell.length_b   1.000
_cell.length_c   1.000
_cell.angle_alpha   90.00
_cell.angle_beta   90.00
_cell.angle_gamma   90.00
#
_symmetry.space_group_name_H-M   'P 1'
#
loop_
_entity.id
_entity.type
_entity.pdbx_description
1 polymer ?
#
loop_
_entity_poly.entity_id
_entity_poly.type
_entity_poly.pdbx_seq_one_letter_code
_entity_poly.pdbx_strand_id
1 'polypeptide(L)'
;MKWIIVLSLFAVAFTAPIDEGDKIVGGYECRKNSVRYQVSLNAGYHFCGGSLISSLWVVSAAHCYKSRVEVRLGEHNIDVNEGTEQFISSAAVIRHSSYNSNTLNNDIMLIKLSRAATLNSYVATVALPSSCASAGTVCLISGWGNTLSSGTNYPSTLRGDSGGPVVCNGQLQGVVSWGYGCALKNKPGVYAKVCNYTTWIRDTMSRN
;
A
#
# COMPACT_ATOMS: atom_id res chain seq x y z
N MET A 1 60.79 34.82 33.58
CA MET A 1 59.34 34.79 33.85
C MET A 1 58.65 34.05 32.73
N LYS A 2 58.28 32.78 32.92
CA LYS A 2 57.57 31.96 31.92
C LYS A 2 56.07 32.04 32.22
N TRP A 3 55.28 32.51 31.27
CA TRP A 3 53.82 32.57 31.36
C TRP A 3 53.26 31.28 30.79
N ILE A 4 52.48 30.54 31.60
CA ILE A 4 51.80 29.31 31.17
C ILE A 4 50.45 29.73 30.60
N ILE A 5 50.24 29.46 29.31
CA ILE A 5 48.93 29.64 28.65
C ILE A 5 48.10 28.40 28.92
N VAL A 6 47.00 28.54 29.65
CA VAL A 6 46.01 27.48 29.86
C VAL A 6 45.01 27.55 28.71
N LEU A 7 45.10 26.60 27.77
CA LEU A 7 44.12 26.44 26.69
C LEU A 7 42.89 25.70 27.26
N SER A 8 41.79 26.42 27.46
CA SER A 8 40.51 25.83 27.83
C SER A 8 39.83 25.25 26.57
N LEU A 9 39.90 23.93 26.41
CA LEU A 9 39.12 23.18 25.43
C LEU A 9 37.65 23.13 25.85
N PHE A 10 36.81 23.98 25.26
CA PHE A 10 35.36 23.81 25.30
C PHE A 10 34.96 22.71 24.31
N ALA A 11 34.74 21.49 24.81
CA ALA A 11 34.06 20.45 24.05
C ALA A 11 32.57 20.81 23.98
N VAL A 12 32.13 21.34 22.84
CA VAL A 12 30.70 21.50 22.55
C VAL A 12 30.17 20.11 22.21
N ALA A 13 29.53 19.45 23.17
CA ALA A 13 28.76 18.24 22.92
C ALA A 13 27.56 18.63 22.04
N PHE A 14 27.65 18.34 20.75
CA PHE A 14 26.51 18.41 19.85
C PHE A 14 25.57 17.27 20.22
N THR A 15 24.61 17.53 21.11
CA THR A 15 23.46 16.64 21.25
C THR A 15 22.60 16.83 20.02
N ALA A 16 22.80 15.99 18.99
CA ALA A 16 21.79 15.84 17.96
C ALA A 16 20.49 15.43 18.67
N PRO A 17 19.34 16.08 18.37
CA PRO A 17 18.07 15.59 18.89
C PRO A 17 17.88 14.18 18.35
N ILE A 18 17.89 13.20 19.25
CA ILE A 18 17.35 11.87 18.99
C ILE A 18 15.86 12.07 18.75
N ASP A 19 15.45 11.92 17.50
CA ASP A 19 14.06 11.97 17.07
C ASP A 19 13.32 10.79 17.72
N GLU A 20 12.64 11.06 18.84
CA GLU A 20 11.63 10.16 19.42
C GLU A 20 10.37 10.20 18.55
N GLY A 21 10.50 9.66 17.33
CA GLY A 21 9.50 9.74 16.28
C GLY A 21 9.16 8.38 15.68
N ASP A 22 8.69 7.41 16.49
CA ASP A 22 8.12 6.11 16.05
C ASP A 22 6.86 6.23 15.16
N LYS A 23 6.63 7.37 14.51
CA LYS A 23 5.42 7.70 13.76
C LYS A 23 5.74 7.86 12.27
N ILE A 24 5.62 6.77 11.52
CA ILE A 24 5.62 6.83 10.05
C ILE A 24 4.16 6.98 9.58
N VAL A 25 3.65 8.21 9.57
CA VAL A 25 2.45 8.56 8.80
C VAL A 25 2.85 9.64 7.83
N GLY A 26 2.63 9.37 6.54
CA GLY A 26 3.07 10.22 5.44
C GLY A 26 4.32 9.77 4.71
N GLY A 27 4.99 8.72 5.20
CA GLY A 27 6.10 8.01 4.54
C GLY A 27 7.02 8.92 3.73
N TYR A 28 7.44 8.44 2.56
CA TYR A 28 8.14 9.22 1.55
C TYR A 28 7.34 9.19 0.25
N GLU A 29 7.53 10.17 -0.63
CA GLU A 29 7.00 10.07 -1.99
C GLU A 29 7.72 8.93 -2.71
N CYS A 30 6.97 7.94 -3.17
CA CYS A 30 7.52 6.87 -4.00
C CYS A 30 8.17 7.50 -5.23
N ARG A 31 9.32 6.97 -5.67
CA ARG A 31 9.86 7.38 -6.97
C ARG A 31 8.79 7.11 -8.04
N LYS A 32 8.51 8.09 -8.88
CA LYS A 32 7.51 7.97 -9.96
C LYS A 32 7.69 6.66 -10.73
N ASN A 33 6.59 5.93 -10.88
CA ASN A 33 6.49 4.64 -11.58
C ASN A 33 7.32 3.48 -10.99
N SER A 34 7.78 3.58 -9.74
CA SER A 34 8.55 2.51 -9.08
C SER A 34 7.68 1.34 -8.58
N VAL A 35 6.42 1.61 -8.21
CA VAL A 35 5.50 0.60 -7.63
C VAL A 35 4.47 0.17 -8.68
N ARG A 36 4.92 -0.57 -9.67
CA ARG A 36 4.18 -0.85 -10.92
C ARG A 36 2.95 -1.77 -10.80
N TYR A 37 2.80 -2.45 -9.66
CA TYR A 37 1.65 -3.29 -9.35
C TYR A 37 0.57 -2.57 -8.55
N GLN A 38 0.85 -1.36 -8.06
CA GLN A 38 -0.13 -0.53 -7.37
C GLN A 38 -1.23 -0.14 -8.35
N VAL A 39 -2.48 -0.24 -7.90
CA VAL A 39 -3.61 0.35 -8.61
C VAL A 39 -4.39 1.28 -7.70
N SER A 40 -5.04 2.27 -8.31
CA SER A 40 -6.04 3.12 -7.68
C SER A 40 -7.42 2.60 -8.08
N LEU A 41 -8.27 2.34 -7.09
CA LEU A 41 -9.67 2.01 -7.30
C LEU A 41 -10.48 3.31 -7.31
N ASN A 42 -11.15 3.57 -8.43
CA ASN A 42 -11.85 4.81 -8.69
C ASN A 42 -13.35 4.58 -8.95
N ALA A 43 -14.19 5.45 -8.38
CA ALA A 43 -15.63 5.48 -8.61
C ALA A 43 -16.13 6.94 -8.74
N GLY A 44 -15.43 7.74 -9.53
CA GLY A 44 -15.54 9.21 -9.59
C GLY A 44 -14.49 9.93 -8.72
N TYR A 45 -13.88 9.21 -7.78
CA TYR A 45 -12.76 9.63 -6.95
C TYR A 45 -11.96 8.40 -6.52
N HIS A 46 -10.69 8.57 -6.15
CA HIS A 46 -9.89 7.52 -5.52
C HIS A 46 -10.49 7.18 -4.16
N PHE A 47 -10.84 5.92 -3.93
CA PHE A 47 -11.42 5.48 -2.65
C PHE A 47 -10.65 4.35 -1.97
N CYS A 48 -9.88 3.55 -2.73
CA CYS A 48 -9.05 2.47 -2.20
C CYS A 48 -7.87 2.16 -3.12
N GLY A 49 -6.86 1.49 -2.55
CA GLY A 49 -5.78 0.86 -3.32
C GLY A 49 -6.09 -0.59 -3.72
N GLY A 50 -5.21 -1.15 -4.55
CA GLY A 50 -5.21 -2.57 -4.89
C GLY A 50 -3.87 -3.01 -5.46
N SER A 51 -3.76 -4.30 -5.77
CA SER A 51 -2.55 -4.93 -6.30
C SER A 51 -2.86 -5.72 -7.56
N LEU A 52 -2.22 -5.39 -8.69
CA LEU A 52 -2.33 -6.18 -9.91
C LEU A 52 -1.56 -7.51 -9.74
N ILE A 53 -2.27 -8.64 -9.78
CA ILE A 53 -1.67 -9.98 -9.61
C ILE A 53 -1.58 -10.78 -10.91
N SER A 54 -2.34 -10.38 -11.93
CA SER A 54 -2.23 -10.83 -13.32
C SER A 54 -2.71 -9.72 -14.25
N SER A 55 -2.55 -9.86 -15.58
CA SER A 55 -3.07 -8.86 -16.52
C SER A 55 -4.60 -8.66 -16.44
N LEU A 56 -5.36 -9.57 -15.82
CA LEU A 56 -6.82 -9.49 -15.70
C LEU A 56 -7.33 -9.35 -14.26
N TRP A 57 -6.47 -9.44 -13.25
CA TRP A 57 -6.92 -9.60 -11.87
C TRP A 57 -6.19 -8.70 -10.90
N VAL A 58 -6.97 -8.04 -10.04
CA VAL A 58 -6.52 -7.21 -8.93
C VAL A 58 -7.00 -7.80 -7.61
N VAL A 59 -6.13 -7.80 -6.61
CA VAL A 59 -6.47 -8.05 -5.20
C VAL A 59 -6.66 -6.73 -4.46
N SER A 60 -7.71 -6.61 -3.67
CA SER A 60 -7.97 -5.46 -2.78
C SER A 60 -8.73 -5.93 -1.52
N ALA A 61 -9.12 -5.00 -0.64
CA ALA A 61 -9.85 -5.30 0.59
C ALA A 61 -11.35 -5.43 0.31
N ALA A 62 -12.03 -6.36 0.99
CA ALA A 62 -13.46 -6.58 0.80
C ALA A 62 -14.32 -5.38 1.25
N HIS A 63 -13.87 -4.62 2.26
CA HIS A 63 -14.55 -3.42 2.71
C HIS A 63 -14.55 -2.30 1.66
N CYS A 64 -13.66 -2.34 0.67
CA CYS A 64 -13.62 -1.43 -0.47
C CYS A 64 -14.67 -1.77 -1.56
N TYR A 65 -15.53 -2.76 -1.34
CA TYR A 65 -16.48 -3.21 -2.37
C TYR A 65 -17.39 -2.10 -2.88
N LYS A 66 -17.48 -1.99 -4.21
CA LYS A 66 -18.51 -1.27 -4.96
C LYS A 66 -18.92 -2.14 -6.15
N SER A 67 -20.16 -1.96 -6.64
CA SER A 67 -20.70 -2.76 -7.75
C SER A 67 -20.02 -2.51 -9.09
N ARG A 68 -19.42 -1.33 -9.27
CA ARG A 68 -18.61 -0.95 -10.43
C ARG A 68 -17.41 -0.14 -9.95
N VAL A 69 -16.24 -0.50 -10.46
CA VAL A 69 -14.97 0.16 -10.13
C VAL A 69 -14.20 0.39 -11.43
N GLU A 70 -13.65 1.58 -11.61
CA GLU A 70 -12.61 1.84 -12.59
C GLU A 70 -11.26 1.58 -11.93
N VAL A 71 -10.52 0.59 -12.43
CA VAL A 71 -9.17 0.30 -11.97
C VAL A 71 -8.21 1.16 -12.79
N ARG A 72 -7.45 2.01 -12.10
CA ARG A 72 -6.41 2.86 -12.69
C ARG A 72 -5.04 2.29 -12.37
N LEU A 73 -4.33 1.89 -13.42
CA LEU A 73 -2.98 1.34 -13.36
C LEU A 73 -1.97 2.35 -13.90
N GLY A 74 -0.70 2.24 -13.49
CA GLY A 74 0.37 3.11 -14.00
C GLY A 74 0.26 4.56 -13.51
N GLU A 75 -0.46 4.76 -12.40
CA GLU A 75 -0.65 6.04 -11.71
C GLU A 75 0.56 6.37 -10.81
N HIS A 76 0.99 7.62 -10.78
CA HIS A 76 1.78 8.18 -9.68
C HIS A 76 1.06 9.37 -9.05
N ASN A 77 0.65 10.35 -9.85
CA ASN A 77 -0.22 11.45 -9.42
C ASN A 77 -1.66 11.26 -9.93
N ILE A 78 -2.59 10.89 -9.05
CA ILE A 78 -3.97 10.53 -9.41
C ILE A 78 -4.86 11.69 -9.87
N ASP A 79 -4.37 12.93 -9.77
CA ASP A 79 -5.09 14.14 -10.18
C ASP A 79 -4.69 14.63 -11.58
N VAL A 80 -3.65 14.06 -12.18
CA VAL A 80 -3.14 14.46 -13.50
C VAL A 80 -2.88 13.25 -14.38
N ASN A 81 -3.07 13.39 -15.69
CA ASN A 81 -2.69 12.36 -16.64
C ASN A 81 -1.21 12.55 -17.02
N GLU A 82 -0.37 11.59 -16.64
CA GLU A 82 1.08 11.61 -16.84
C GLU A 82 1.52 10.80 -18.07
N GLY A 83 0.57 10.19 -18.80
CA GLY A 83 0.79 9.45 -20.04
C GLY A 83 1.17 7.98 -19.86
N THR A 84 1.14 7.48 -18.63
CA THR A 84 1.49 6.09 -18.29
C THR A 84 0.28 5.24 -17.89
N GLU A 85 -0.88 5.87 -17.77
CA GLU A 85 -2.05 5.32 -17.13
C GLU A 85 -2.84 4.38 -18.04
N GLN A 86 -3.47 3.39 -17.42
CA GLN A 86 -4.50 2.58 -18.04
C GLN A 86 -5.73 2.59 -17.15
N PHE A 87 -6.86 3.03 -17.71
CA PHE A 87 -8.15 3.01 -17.03
C PHE A 87 -8.98 1.85 -17.57
N ILE A 88 -9.36 0.94 -16.67
CA ILE A 88 -10.03 -0.30 -17.03
C ILE A 88 -11.17 -0.57 -16.04
N SER A 89 -12.41 -0.60 -16.55
CA SER A 89 -13.58 -0.94 -15.74
C SER A 89 -13.52 -2.38 -15.22
N SER A 90 -14.12 -2.62 -14.06
CA SER A 90 -14.34 -3.97 -13.53
C SER A 90 -15.39 -4.72 -14.36
N ALA A 91 -15.08 -5.95 -14.78
CA ALA A 91 -16.07 -6.93 -15.24
C ALA A 91 -16.76 -7.63 -14.06
N ALA A 92 -16.03 -7.89 -12.97
CA ALA A 92 -16.58 -8.48 -11.76
C ALA A 92 -15.82 -7.95 -10.52
N VAL A 93 -16.53 -7.84 -9.39
CA VAL A 93 -15.97 -7.51 -8.08
C VAL A 93 -16.47 -8.56 -7.09
N ILE A 94 -15.55 -9.41 -6.61
CA ILE A 94 -15.86 -10.65 -5.89
C ILE A 94 -15.24 -10.57 -4.50
N ARG A 95 -16.08 -10.31 -3.48
CA ARG A 95 -15.66 -10.41 -2.08
C ARG A 95 -15.46 -11.87 -1.66
N HIS A 96 -14.56 -12.10 -0.71
CA HIS A 96 -14.50 -13.38 -0.02
C HIS A 96 -15.87 -13.70 0.61
N SER A 97 -16.39 -14.91 0.39
CA SER A 97 -17.75 -15.29 0.83
C SER A 97 -17.94 -15.23 2.34
N SER A 98 -16.87 -15.48 3.10
CA SER A 98 -16.85 -15.39 4.56
C SER A 98 -16.41 -14.01 5.10
N TYR A 99 -16.40 -12.96 4.28
CA TYR A 99 -16.12 -11.60 4.75
C TYR A 99 -17.16 -11.16 5.79
N ASN A 100 -16.68 -10.63 6.92
CA ASN A 100 -17.53 -10.12 7.98
C ASN A 100 -17.22 -8.64 8.22
N SER A 101 -18.18 -7.76 7.92
CA SER A 101 -18.00 -6.30 8.02
C SER A 101 -17.89 -5.76 9.44
N ASN A 102 -18.32 -6.53 10.45
CA ASN A 102 -18.24 -6.10 11.86
C ASN A 102 -16.84 -6.37 12.46
N THR A 103 -16.20 -7.44 12.01
CA THR A 103 -14.89 -7.88 12.53
C THR A 103 -13.74 -7.64 11.56
N LEU A 104 -14.05 -7.33 10.30
CA LEU A 104 -13.12 -7.27 9.17
C LEU A 104 -12.35 -8.59 8.95
N ASN A 105 -12.89 -9.70 9.43
CA ASN A 105 -12.34 -11.02 9.12
C ASN A 105 -12.59 -11.35 7.63
N ASN A 106 -11.61 -11.96 6.98
CA ASN A 106 -11.60 -12.23 5.54
C ASN A 106 -11.81 -10.98 4.67
N ASP A 107 -11.18 -9.88 5.06
CA ASP A 107 -11.20 -8.61 4.34
C ASP A 107 -10.34 -8.64 3.07
N ILE A 108 -10.75 -9.45 2.11
CA ILE A 108 -10.10 -9.61 0.80
C ILE A 108 -11.14 -9.76 -0.30
N MET A 109 -10.88 -9.14 -1.45
CA MET A 109 -11.68 -9.28 -2.66
C MET A 109 -10.80 -9.36 -3.91
N LEU A 110 -11.39 -9.91 -4.97
CA LEU A 110 -10.83 -9.91 -6.31
C LEU A 110 -11.64 -9.01 -7.22
N ILE A 111 -10.95 -8.30 -8.11
CA ILE A 111 -11.56 -7.53 -9.20
C ILE A 111 -11.06 -8.13 -10.51
N LYS A 112 -11.99 -8.59 -11.35
CA LYS A 112 -11.70 -8.98 -12.73
C LYS A 112 -11.81 -7.74 -13.61
N LEU A 113 -10.78 -7.47 -14.39
CA LEU A 113 -10.77 -6.37 -15.36
C LEU A 113 -11.62 -6.72 -16.59
N SER A 114 -12.29 -5.73 -17.18
CA SER A 114 -13.10 -5.91 -18.41
C SER A 114 -12.26 -6.25 -19.65
N ARG A 115 -10.98 -5.88 -19.62
CA ARG A 115 -9.96 -6.24 -20.60
C ARG A 115 -8.62 -6.41 -19.91
N ALA A 116 -7.72 -7.17 -20.52
CA ALA A 116 -6.37 -7.33 -19.98
C ALA A 116 -5.62 -5.98 -19.97
N ALA A 117 -4.90 -5.71 -18.89
CA ALA A 117 -3.94 -4.63 -18.79
C ALA A 117 -2.71 -4.95 -19.64
N THR A 118 -2.19 -3.92 -20.32
CA THR A 118 -0.94 -4.01 -21.09
C THR A 118 0.23 -3.87 -20.13
N LEU A 119 0.96 -4.97 -19.89
CA LEU A 119 2.13 -4.95 -19.02
C LEU A 119 3.32 -4.26 -19.70
N ASN A 120 4.01 -3.38 -18.99
CA ASN A 120 5.13 -2.58 -19.50
C ASN A 120 6.04 -2.06 -18.37
N SER A 121 6.85 -1.03 -18.66
CA SER A 121 7.74 -0.39 -17.69
C SER A 121 7.03 0.37 -16.57
N TYR A 122 5.71 0.57 -16.64
CA TYR A 122 4.90 1.32 -15.67
C TYR A 122 3.82 0.46 -15.00
N VAL A 123 3.37 -0.60 -15.69
CA VAL A 123 2.36 -1.55 -15.21
C VAL A 123 2.94 -2.95 -15.19
N ALA A 124 3.03 -3.55 -14.00
CA ALA A 124 3.54 -4.91 -13.81
C ALA A 124 2.72 -5.63 -12.73
N THR A 125 2.84 -6.95 -12.68
CA THR A 125 2.16 -7.76 -11.65
C THR A 125 3.05 -7.97 -10.43
N VAL A 126 2.43 -8.17 -9.26
CA VAL A 126 3.10 -8.70 -8.07
C VAL A 126 2.76 -10.18 -7.90
N ALA A 127 3.74 -10.97 -7.49
CA ALA A 127 3.54 -12.40 -7.27
C ALA A 127 2.68 -12.66 -6.02
N LEU A 128 1.80 -13.66 -6.10
CA LEU A 128 1.18 -14.23 -4.90
C LEU A 128 2.26 -14.92 -4.04
N PRO A 129 2.10 -14.91 -2.72
CA PRO A 129 3.09 -15.48 -1.81
C PRO A 129 3.11 -17.00 -1.92
N SER A 130 4.30 -17.60 -1.94
CA SER A 130 4.48 -19.05 -1.85
C SER A 130 4.41 -19.56 -0.41
N SER A 131 4.73 -18.70 0.55
CA SER A 131 4.66 -18.94 1.99
C SER A 131 4.38 -17.63 2.72
N CYS A 132 3.90 -17.72 3.95
CA CYS A 132 3.70 -16.54 4.79
C CYS A 132 5.03 -15.90 5.18
N ALA A 133 5.12 -14.57 5.14
CA ALA A 133 6.23 -13.84 5.73
C ALA A 133 6.30 -14.05 7.26
N SER A 134 7.52 -14.16 7.78
CA SER A 134 7.79 -14.27 9.21
C SER A 134 7.78 -12.89 9.88
N ALA A 135 7.56 -12.85 11.19
CA ALA A 135 7.70 -11.63 11.97
C ALA A 135 9.11 -11.02 11.79
N GLY A 136 9.18 -9.69 11.71
CA GLY A 136 10.43 -8.97 11.42
C GLY A 136 10.80 -8.86 9.94
N THR A 137 10.02 -9.47 9.03
CA THR A 137 10.22 -9.26 7.59
C THR A 137 9.94 -7.80 7.22
N VAL A 138 10.89 -7.16 6.54
CA VAL A 138 10.72 -5.81 6.01
C VAL A 138 9.88 -5.87 4.73
N CYS A 139 8.87 -5.00 4.65
CA CYS A 139 7.93 -4.93 3.54
C CYS A 139 7.73 -3.48 3.12
N LEU A 140 7.40 -3.29 1.84
CA LEU A 140 6.95 -2.02 1.31
C LEU A 140 5.42 -1.94 1.38
N ILE A 141 4.92 -0.84 1.93
CA ILE A 141 3.51 -0.45 1.87
C ILE A 141 3.45 0.80 1.00
N SER A 142 2.43 0.92 0.15
CA SER A 142 2.29 2.09 -0.72
C SER A 142 0.82 2.45 -0.93
N GLY A 143 0.52 3.74 -1.13
CA GLY A 143 -0.84 4.21 -1.42
C GLY A 143 -1.01 5.72 -1.47
N TRP A 144 -2.27 6.15 -1.59
CA TRP A 144 -2.70 7.55 -1.60
C TRP A 144 -3.61 7.89 -0.41
N GLY A 145 -3.58 7.06 0.63
CA GLY A 145 -4.31 7.29 1.89
C GLY A 145 -3.75 8.44 2.72
N ASN A 146 -4.45 8.75 3.81
CA ASN A 146 -4.15 9.88 4.70
C ASN A 146 -2.69 9.86 5.19
N THR A 147 -2.00 10.99 5.07
CA THR A 147 -0.60 11.18 5.49
C THR A 147 -0.45 11.94 6.79
N LEU A 148 -1.54 12.17 7.54
CA LEU A 148 -1.47 12.78 8.87
C LEU A 148 -1.97 11.82 9.95
N SER A 149 -1.27 11.79 11.09
CA SER A 149 -1.72 11.04 12.27
C SER A 149 -2.91 11.70 12.97
N SER A 150 -3.14 13.00 12.70
CA SER A 150 -4.29 13.77 13.17
C SER A 150 -4.73 14.74 12.07
N GLY A 151 -6.04 14.82 11.83
CA GLY A 151 -6.59 15.53 10.67
C GLY A 151 -6.52 14.71 9.38
N THR A 152 -6.67 15.39 8.24
CA THR A 152 -6.73 14.76 6.91
C THR A 152 -5.80 15.46 5.93
N ASN A 153 -4.92 14.70 5.31
CA ASN A 153 -4.20 15.10 4.11
C ASN A 153 -4.13 13.90 3.17
N TYR A 154 -4.85 13.97 2.06
CA TYR A 154 -4.84 12.93 1.03
C TYR A 154 -3.93 13.40 -0.10
N PRO A 155 -2.71 12.84 -0.22
CA PRO A 155 -1.77 13.26 -1.25
C PRO A 155 -2.24 12.76 -2.61
N SER A 156 -2.03 13.57 -3.64
CA SER A 156 -2.24 13.14 -5.03
C SER A 156 -1.11 12.23 -5.52
N THR A 157 0.10 12.39 -4.98
CA THR A 157 1.27 11.56 -5.34
C THR A 157 1.36 10.30 -4.47
N LEU A 158 1.80 9.21 -5.09
CA LEU A 158 1.94 7.92 -4.41
C LEU A 158 2.94 8.01 -3.27
N ARG A 159 2.52 7.60 -2.06
CA ARG A 159 3.36 7.56 -0.87
C ARG A 159 3.70 6.14 -0.47
N GLY A 160 4.89 5.98 0.10
CA GLY A 160 5.17 4.86 0.99
C GLY A 160 4.27 4.94 2.23
N ASP A 161 3.82 3.81 2.74
CA ASP A 161 3.07 3.67 4.00
C ASP A 161 1.62 4.20 4.00
N SER A 162 1.08 4.64 2.86
CA SER A 162 -0.30 5.16 2.72
C SER A 162 -1.31 4.17 2.10
N GLY A 163 -0.92 2.90 1.97
CA GLY A 163 -1.82 1.73 1.89
C GLY A 163 -2.40 1.26 0.54
N GLY A 164 -2.53 -0.07 0.43
CA GLY A 164 -3.04 -0.84 -0.70
C GLY A 164 -2.44 -2.25 -0.63
N PRO A 165 -1.28 -2.49 -1.26
CA PRO A 165 -0.45 -3.68 -1.09
C PRO A 165 0.49 -3.59 0.13
N VAL A 166 0.81 -4.75 0.72
CA VAL A 166 2.02 -4.98 1.53
C VAL A 166 2.87 -6.01 0.82
N VAL A 167 4.03 -5.59 0.29
CA VAL A 167 4.91 -6.44 -0.50
C VAL A 167 6.22 -6.69 0.22
N CYS A 168 6.55 -7.95 0.41
CA CYS A 168 7.80 -8.38 1.05
C CYS A 168 8.52 -9.31 0.08
N ASN A 169 9.81 -9.07 -0.18
CA ASN A 169 10.62 -9.88 -1.09
C ASN A 169 9.95 -10.13 -2.46
N GLY A 170 9.28 -9.12 -3.01
CA GLY A 170 8.58 -9.21 -4.30
C GLY A 170 7.25 -9.99 -4.30
N GLN A 171 6.76 -10.42 -3.13
CA GLN A 171 5.50 -11.14 -2.98
C GLN A 171 4.46 -10.32 -2.19
N LEU A 172 3.20 -10.39 -2.62
CA LEU A 172 2.08 -9.72 -1.96
C LEU A 172 1.70 -10.48 -0.68
N GLN A 173 2.16 -10.00 0.47
CA GLN A 173 1.94 -10.68 1.76
C GLN A 173 0.72 -10.14 2.50
N GLY A 174 0.33 -8.89 2.23
CA GLY A 174 -0.78 -8.25 2.90
C GLY A 174 -1.60 -7.33 2.01
N VAL A 175 -2.85 -7.11 2.43
CA VAL A 175 -3.74 -6.04 1.94
C VAL A 175 -4.08 -5.17 3.14
N VAL A 176 -4.00 -3.85 2.99
CA VAL A 176 -4.36 -2.92 4.08
C VAL A 176 -5.84 -3.07 4.42
N SER A 177 -6.13 -3.29 5.71
CA SER A 177 -7.48 -3.60 6.19
C SER A 177 -7.98 -2.54 7.19
N TRP A 178 -7.35 -2.41 8.36
CA TRP A 178 -7.79 -1.46 9.38
C TRP A 178 -6.70 -1.07 10.39
N GLY A 179 -7.01 -0.13 11.28
CA GLY A 179 -6.17 0.25 12.41
C GLY A 179 -6.94 1.13 13.40
N TYR A 180 -6.47 1.21 14.65
CA TYR A 180 -7.01 2.17 15.61
C TYR A 180 -6.34 3.53 15.40
N GLY A 181 -6.93 4.39 14.58
CA GLY A 181 -6.32 5.65 14.15
C GLY A 181 -5.11 5.42 13.22
N CYS A 182 -4.29 6.45 13.02
CA CYS A 182 -3.10 6.41 12.16
C CYS A 182 -1.84 6.77 12.98
N ALA A 183 -0.80 5.92 12.95
CA ALA A 183 0.42 5.98 13.79
C ALA A 183 0.18 6.36 15.25
N LEU A 184 -0.79 5.72 15.90
CA LEU A 184 -0.92 5.80 17.34
C LEU A 184 0.03 4.79 17.99
N LYS A 185 0.72 5.22 19.06
CA LYS A 185 1.64 4.37 19.83
C LYS A 185 0.90 3.10 20.29
N ASN A 186 1.55 1.94 20.11
CA ASN A 186 1.00 0.61 20.43
C ASN A 186 -0.28 0.23 19.65
N LYS A 187 -0.58 0.89 18.54
CA LYS A 187 -1.72 0.60 17.66
C LYS A 187 -1.24 0.41 16.21
N PRO A 188 -0.64 -0.76 15.89
CA PRO A 188 -0.16 -1.03 14.54
C PRO A 188 -1.31 -1.15 13.53
N GLY A 189 -1.00 -0.95 12.26
CA GLY A 189 -1.90 -1.29 11.17
C GLY A 189 -2.16 -2.81 11.12
N VAL A 190 -3.35 -3.18 10.69
CA VAL A 190 -3.81 -4.56 10.52
C VAL A 190 -4.08 -4.83 9.04
N TYR A 191 -3.61 -5.98 8.58
CA TYR A 191 -3.59 -6.36 7.17
C TYR A 191 -4.20 -7.73 6.98
N ALA A 192 -4.97 -7.93 5.89
CA ALA A 192 -5.43 -9.25 5.51
C ALA A 192 -4.22 -10.10 5.06
N LYS A 193 -4.03 -11.27 5.69
CA LYS A 193 -2.84 -12.11 5.51
C LYS A 193 -2.96 -12.95 4.22
N VAL A 194 -2.42 -12.44 3.11
CA VAL A 194 -2.68 -12.96 1.74
C VAL A 194 -2.27 -14.42 1.55
N CYS A 195 -1.23 -14.90 2.23
CA CYS A 195 -0.81 -16.31 2.16
C CYS A 195 -1.93 -17.30 2.52
N ASN A 196 -2.88 -16.90 3.39
CA ASN A 196 -4.02 -17.73 3.78
C ASN A 196 -5.10 -17.84 2.67
N TYR A 197 -5.04 -16.99 1.66
CA TYR A 197 -6.08 -16.88 0.62
C TYR A 197 -5.60 -17.34 -0.76
N THR A 198 -4.36 -17.82 -0.90
CA THR A 198 -3.79 -18.12 -2.23
C THR A 198 -4.57 -19.19 -2.99
N THR A 199 -5.10 -20.22 -2.30
CA THR A 199 -6.00 -21.22 -2.90
C THR A 199 -7.30 -20.57 -3.36
N TRP A 200 -7.98 -19.84 -2.48
CA TRP A 200 -9.22 -19.12 -2.82
C TRP A 200 -9.04 -18.16 -4.00
N ILE A 201 -7.91 -17.44 -4.06
CA ILE A 201 -7.58 -16.54 -5.16
C ILE A 201 -7.49 -17.32 -6.47
N ARG A 202 -6.68 -18.38 -6.52
CA ARG A 202 -6.47 -19.19 -7.73
C ARG A 202 -7.77 -19.84 -8.20
N ASP A 203 -8.54 -20.42 -7.29
CA ASP A 203 -9.81 -21.08 -7.60
C ASP A 203 -10.88 -20.10 -8.07
N THR A 204 -10.87 -18.86 -7.56
CA THR A 204 -11.80 -17.82 -8.02
C THR A 204 -11.41 -17.33 -9.42
N MET A 205 -10.11 -17.13 -9.66
CA MET A 205 -9.59 -16.73 -10.98
C MET A 205 -9.85 -17.78 -12.06
N SER A 206 -9.79 -19.08 -11.74
CA SER A 206 -10.01 -20.15 -12.72
C SER A 206 -11.48 -20.35 -13.09
N ARG A 207 -12.41 -19.99 -12.19
CA ARG A 207 -13.86 -20.15 -12.38
C ARG A 207 -14.56 -18.95 -13.00
N ASN A 208 -13.85 -17.86 -13.27
CA ASN A 208 -14.44 -16.60 -13.74
C ASN A 208 -13.72 -16.06 -14.96
#